data_AF-A0A2V6HG38-F1
#
_entry.id   AF-A0A2V6HG38-F1
#
_cell.length_a   1.000
_cell.length_b   1.000
_cell.length_c   1.000
_cell.angle_alpha   90.00
_cell.angle_beta   90.00
_cell.angle_gamma   90.00
#
_symmetry.space_group_name_H-M   'P 1'
#
loop_
_entity.id
_entity.type
_entity.pdbx_description
1 polymer ?
#
loop_
_entity_poly.entity_id
_entity_poly.type
_entity_poly.pdbx_seq_one_letter_code
_entity_poly.pdbx_strand_id
1 'polypeptide(L)'
;MAESSETLSLKEFQLHDKDTGSADVQVALLTRRIEHLTEHLKTYRKDHSSRRGLLKMVAQRRSLLDYLSKTKADRYKKLIDKLDRQTEPAQITGRSLV
;
A
#
# COMPACT_ATOMS: atom_id res chain seq x y z
N MET A 1 22.56 -3.03 11.55
CA MET A 1 21.77 -4.15 11.02
C MET A 1 20.53 -4.30 11.87
N ALA A 2 19.36 -4.02 11.30
CA ALA A 2 18.06 -4.35 11.89
C ALA A 2 17.26 -5.02 10.77
N GLU A 3 17.50 -6.31 10.64
CA GLU A 3 16.68 -7.27 9.92
C GLU A 3 15.34 -7.42 10.68
N SER A 4 14.32 -8.04 10.07
CA SER A 4 13.06 -8.44 10.73
C SER A 4 11.94 -7.39 10.83
N SER A 5 11.46 -6.93 9.67
CA SER A 5 10.01 -6.99 9.48
C SER A 5 9.77 -7.44 8.04
N GLU A 6 9.64 -8.74 7.85
CA GLU A 6 9.27 -9.41 6.60
C GLU A 6 8.02 -10.24 6.91
N THR A 7 6.84 -9.62 6.90
CA THR A 7 5.57 -10.35 7.10
C THR A 7 4.47 -9.89 6.15
N LEU A 8 4.84 -9.19 5.07
CA LEU A 8 4.04 -9.13 3.86
C LEU A 8 4.92 -9.76 2.79
N SER A 9 4.60 -10.99 2.41
CA SER A 9 5.36 -11.79 1.47
C SER A 9 5.40 -11.08 0.11
N LEU A 10 6.43 -10.27 -0.11
CA LEU A 10 6.67 -9.62 -1.42
C LEU A 10 6.71 -10.67 -2.53
N LYS A 11 7.12 -11.91 -2.19
CA LYS A 11 7.13 -13.07 -3.08
C LYS A 11 5.76 -13.39 -3.67
N GLU A 12 4.65 -13.10 -2.98
CA GLU A 12 3.30 -13.35 -3.50
C GLU A 12 2.82 -12.30 -4.51
N PHE A 13 3.47 -11.13 -4.54
CA PHE A 13 3.16 -10.02 -5.44
C PHE A 13 4.18 -9.90 -6.59
N GLN A 14 5.31 -10.61 -6.49
CA GLN A 14 6.34 -10.68 -7.52
C GLN A 14 5.87 -11.55 -8.70
N LEU A 15 5.93 -11.01 -9.93
CA LEU A 15 5.78 -11.82 -11.14
C LEU A 15 7.02 -12.67 -11.44
N HIS A 16 8.20 -12.20 -11.00
CA HIS A 16 9.47 -12.91 -11.04
C HIS A 16 10.28 -12.62 -9.77
N ASP A 17 11.20 -13.52 -9.41
CA ASP A 17 12.02 -13.50 -8.18
C ASP A 17 12.91 -12.25 -8.03
N LYS A 18 13.04 -11.45 -9.10
CA LYS A 18 13.77 -10.15 -9.13
C LYS A 18 12.89 -8.95 -9.47
N ASP A 19 11.57 -9.14 -9.58
CA ASP A 19 10.68 -8.08 -10.02
C ASP A 19 10.36 -7.14 -8.85
N THR A 20 11.20 -6.13 -8.69
CA THR A 20 11.06 -5.06 -7.69
C THR A 20 10.34 -3.83 -8.24
N GLY A 21 10.07 -3.79 -9.55
CA GLY A 21 9.55 -2.63 -10.27
C GLY A 21 8.06 -2.71 -10.60
N SER A 22 7.46 -3.89 -10.60
CA SER A 22 6.04 -4.05 -10.90
C SER A 22 5.13 -3.22 -9.99
N ALA A 23 4.08 -2.63 -10.58
CA ALA A 23 3.12 -1.81 -9.87
C ALA A 23 2.48 -2.57 -8.68
N ASP A 24 2.34 -3.88 -8.79
CA ASP A 24 1.83 -4.74 -7.72
C ASP A 24 2.72 -4.73 -6.47
N VAL A 25 4.03 -4.90 -6.66
CA VAL A 25 5.03 -4.89 -5.57
C VAL A 25 5.14 -3.50 -4.95
N GLN A 26 5.12 -2.45 -5.76
CA GLN A 26 5.14 -1.08 -5.26
C GLN A 26 3.91 -0.74 -4.41
N VAL A 27 2.72 -1.18 -4.81
CA VAL A 27 1.49 -0.95 -4.02
C VAL A 27 1.55 -1.70 -2.69
N ALA A 28 2.04 -2.95 -2.67
CA ALA A 28 2.22 -3.71 -1.43
C ALA A 28 3.20 -3.02 -0.45
N LEU A 29 4.35 -2.56 -0.96
CA LEU A 29 5.35 -1.83 -0.16
C LEU A 29 4.80 -0.51 0.39
N LEU A 30 4.10 0.26 -0.45
CA LEU A 30 3.49 1.54 -0.04
C LEU A 30 2.42 1.31 1.04
N THR A 31 1.61 0.27 0.90
CA THR A 31 0.55 -0.06 1.87
C THR A 31 1.14 -0.34 3.24
N ARG A 32 2.16 -1.20 3.31
CA ARG A 32 2.88 -1.49 4.55
C ARG A 32 3.50 -0.25 5.18
N ARG A 33 4.10 0.61 4.35
CA ARG A 33 4.74 1.84 4.83
C ARG A 33 3.71 2.84 5.38
N ILE A 34 2.54 2.91 4.73
CA ILE A 34 1.39 3.71 5.18
C ILE A 34 0.90 3.21 6.54
N GLU A 35 0.74 1.90 6.74
CA GLU A 35 0.33 1.30 8.02
C GLU A 35 1.31 1.64 9.14
N HIS A 36 2.61 1.40 8.92
CA HIS A 36 3.65 1.70 9.90
C HIS A 36 3.71 3.20 10.25
N LEU A 37 3.60 4.09 9.25
CA LEU A 37 3.54 5.54 9.49
C LEU A 37 2.25 5.95 10.20
N THR A 38 1.14 5.28 9.94
CA THR A 38 -0.13 5.54 10.62
C THR A 38 -0.02 5.22 12.11
N GLU A 39 0.58 4.08 12.46
CA GLU A 39 0.89 3.71 13.85
C GLU A 39 1.81 4.76 14.51
N HIS A 40 2.89 5.16 13.82
CA HIS A 40 3.82 6.16 14.31
C HIS A 40 3.14 7.52 14.59
N LEU A 41 2.26 7.97 13.68
CA LEU A 41 1.55 9.25 13.82
C LEU A 41 0.45 9.22 14.89
N LYS A 42 -0.07 8.04 15.27
CA LYS A 42 -0.98 7.91 16.42
C LYS A 42 -0.27 8.32 17.72
N THR A 43 0.98 7.87 17.89
CA THR A 43 1.84 8.23 19.03
C THR A 43 2.38 9.66 18.91
N TYR A 44 2.82 10.07 17.72
CA TYR A 44 3.44 11.38 17.48
C TYR A 44 2.54 12.31 16.66
N ARG A 45 1.46 12.80 17.28
CA ARG A 45 0.44 13.64 16.61
C ARG A 45 0.94 14.99 16.09
N LYS A 46 2.04 15.52 16.63
CA LYS A 46 2.61 16.83 16.24
C LYS A 46 3.60 16.75 15.09
N ASP A 47 3.92 15.54 14.57
CA ASP A 47 4.81 15.41 13.43
C ASP A 47 4.06 15.67 12.10
N HIS A 48 4.10 16.93 11.67
CA HIS A 48 3.49 17.39 10.42
C HIS A 48 4.31 16.98 9.19
N SER A 49 5.62 16.81 9.32
CA SER A 49 6.52 16.43 8.23
C SER A 49 6.24 14.99 7.79
N SER A 50 6.12 14.08 8.75
CA SER A 50 5.78 12.67 8.50
C SER A 50 4.34 12.53 7.99
N ARG A 51 3.39 13.34 8.46
CA ARG A 51 2.01 13.38 7.91
C ARG A 51 2.00 13.78 6.44
N ARG A 52 2.81 14.77 6.04
CA ARG A 52 2.94 15.15 4.63
C ARG A 52 3.56 14.02 3.80
N GLY A 53 4.55 13.30 4.35
CA GLY A 53 5.11 12.09 3.74
C GLY A 53 4.06 11.00 3.53
N LEU A 54 3.22 10.75 4.53
CA LEU A 54 2.10 9.80 4.45
C LEU A 54 1.14 10.15 3.32
N LEU A 55 0.71 11.42 3.23
CA LEU A 55 -0.21 11.87 2.17
C LEU A 55 0.39 11.67 0.77
N LYS A 56 1.69 11.91 0.59
CA LYS A 56 2.39 11.62 -0.67
C LYS A 56 2.37 10.13 -1.00
N MET A 57 2.60 9.25 -0.03
CA MET A 57 2.57 7.80 -0.24
C MET A 57 1.16 7.31 -0.63
N VAL A 58 0.12 7.85 0.01
CA VAL A 58 -1.29 7.56 -0.35
C VAL A 58 -1.59 8.02 -1.78
N ALA A 59 -1.15 9.22 -2.16
CA ALA A 59 -1.33 9.74 -3.51
C ALA A 59 -0.60 8.89 -4.56
N GLN A 60 0.64 8.46 -4.27
CA GLN A 60 1.41 7.57 -5.14
C GLN A 60 0.73 6.21 -5.30
N ARG A 61 0.22 5.62 -4.20
CA ARG A 61 -0.54 4.37 -4.24
C ARG A 61 -1.78 4.50 -5.13
N ARG A 62 -2.53 5.60 -4.99
CA ARG A 62 -3.71 5.89 -5.80
C ARG A 62 -3.37 6.02 -7.29
N SER A 63 -2.27 6.69 -7.62
CA SER A 63 -1.80 6.83 -9.01
C SER A 63 -1.44 5.48 -9.64
N LEU A 64 -0.75 4.61 -8.89
CA LEU A 64 -0.41 3.26 -9.36
C LEU A 64 -1.66 2.39 -9.58
N LEU A 65 -2.66 2.49 -8.71
CA LEU A 65 -3.94 1.80 -8.86
C LEU A 65 -4.72 2.30 -10.08
N ASP A 66 -4.73 3.62 -10.33
CA ASP A 66 -5.36 4.22 -11.52
C ASP A 66 -4.63 3.82 -12.81
N TYR A 67 -3.31 3.71 -12.78
CA TYR A 67 -2.54 3.18 -13.90
C TYR A 67 -2.88 1.70 -14.18
N LEU A 68 -2.97 0.87 -13.14
CA LEU A 68 -3.34 -0.54 -13.27
C LEU A 68 -4.78 -0.73 -13.76
N SER A 69 -5.73 0.08 -13.29
CA SER A 69 -7.13 0.01 -13.73
C SER A 69 -7.27 0.34 -15.22
N LYS A 70 -6.51 1.34 -15.71
CA LYS A 70 -6.52 1.76 -17.13
C LYS A 70 -5.79 0.80 -18.05
N THR A 71 -4.66 0.24 -17.61
CA THR A 71 -3.84 -0.62 -18.46
C THR A 71 -4.28 -2.08 -18.42
N LYS A 72 -4.58 -2.62 -17.23
CA LYS A 72 -4.80 -4.05 -16.98
C LYS A 72 -5.79 -4.28 -15.83
N ALA A 73 -7.08 -4.14 -16.15
CA ALA A 73 -8.17 -4.32 -15.20
C ALA A 73 -8.13 -5.68 -14.45
N ASP A 74 -7.69 -6.76 -15.10
CA ASP A 74 -7.58 -8.08 -14.46
C ASP A 74 -6.50 -8.12 -13.37
N ARG A 75 -5.38 -7.41 -13.57
CA ARG A 75 -4.34 -7.31 -12.54
C ARG A 75 -4.80 -6.46 -11.37
N TYR A 76 -5.48 -5.35 -11.67
CA TYR A 76 -6.09 -4.50 -10.65
C TYR A 76 -7.05 -5.29 -9.73
N LYS A 77 -7.95 -6.10 -10.31
CA LYS A 77 -8.86 -6.95 -9.54
C LYS A 77 -8.12 -7.97 -8.66
N LYS A 78 -7.11 -8.66 -9.21
CA LYS A 78 -6.28 -9.61 -8.45
C LYS A 78 -5.50 -8.93 -7.33
N LEU A 79 -5.02 -7.72 -7.56
CA LEU A 79 -4.29 -6.94 -6.56
C LEU A 79 -5.21 -6.54 -5.41
N ILE A 80 -6.41 -6.03 -5.70
CA ILE A 80 -7.40 -5.66 -4.69
C ILE A 80 -7.83 -6.89 -3.89
N ASP A 81 -8.14 -8.01 -4.53
CA ASP A 81 -8.50 -9.24 -3.84
C ASP A 81 -7.39 -9.73 -2.88
N LYS A 82 -6.13 -9.58 -3.28
CA LYS A 82 -4.97 -9.89 -2.42
C LYS A 82 -4.80 -8.90 -1.27
N LEU A 83 -5.05 -7.61 -1.50
CA LEU A 83 -4.98 -6.57 -0.47
C LEU A 83 -6.12 -6.73 0.55
N ASP A 84 -7.35 -6.92 0.10
CA ASP A 84 -8.52 -7.08 0.98
C ASP A 84 -8.41 -8.34 1.86
N ARG A 85 -7.77 -9.41 1.37
CA ARG A 85 -7.45 -10.59 2.20
C ARG A 85 -6.47 -10.28 3.34
N GLN A 86 -5.54 -9.35 3.12
CA GLN A 86 -4.48 -8.99 4.05
C GLN A 86 -4.88 -7.83 4.99
N THR A 87 -5.88 -7.04 4.60
CA THR A 87 -6.36 -5.89 5.37
C THR A 87 -7.84 -6.05 5.68
N GLU A 88 -8.18 -6.30 6.95
CA GLU A 88 -9.57 -6.19 7.39
C GLU A 88 -10.09 -4.76 7.13
N PRO A 89 -11.31 -4.59 6.59
CA PRO A 89 -11.88 -3.30 6.20
C PRO A 89 -12.36 -2.45 7.40
N ALA A 90 -11.74 -2.59 8.57
CA ALA A 90 -12.10 -1.84 9.76
C ALA A 90 -11.23 -0.57 9.88
N GLN A 91 -11.53 0.45 9.06
CA GLN A 91 -11.48 1.90 9.42
C GLN A 91 -11.52 2.91 8.24
N ILE A 92 -11.73 2.50 6.98
CA ILE A 92 -11.78 3.46 5.84
C ILE A 92 -13.17 3.54 5.18
N THR A 93 -14.19 2.87 5.74
CA THR A 93 -15.60 3.09 5.36
C THR A 93 -16.12 4.37 6.00
N GLY A 94 -15.59 5.50 5.54
CA GLY A 94 -16.02 6.84 5.96
C GLY A 94 -15.96 7.87 4.83
N ARG A 95 -15.72 7.45 3.58
CA ARG A 95 -15.78 8.36 2.44
C ARG A 95 -16.34 7.68 1.21
N SER A 96 -17.67 7.76 1.13
CA SER A 96 -18.47 8.02 -0.06
C SER A 96 -17.84 7.58 -1.38
N LEU A 97 -18.34 6.46 -1.91
CA LEU A 97 -18.50 6.31 -3.35
C LEU A 97 -19.62 7.26 -3.80
N VAL A 98 -19.27 8.54 -3.99
CA VAL A 98 -19.91 9.50 -4.91
C VAL A 98 -18.85 10.49 -5.34
#